data_AF-A0A645G9I3-F1
#
_entry.id   AF-A0A645G9I3-F1
#
_cell.length_a   1.000
_cell.length_b   1.000
_cell.length_c   1.000
_cell.angle_alpha   90.00
_cell.angle_beta   90.00
_cell.angle_gamma   90.00
#
_symmetry.space_group_name_H-M   'P 1'
#
loop_
_entity.id
_entity.type
_entity.pdbx_description
1 polymer ?
#
loop_
_entity_poly.entity_id
_entity_poly.type
_entity_poly.pdbx_seq_one_letter_code
_entity_poly.pdbx_strand_id
1 'polypeptide(L)'
;MNYDVWKKQGFLQTTEGNVVHYGYIEKFIEELSMKYNIREIAFDRWGAVQMTQNLETLGFSVVPFGQGFKDMSPPTKELMKLTLEEKIAHGGHPVLRWMMDNIYIRTDPARNIKPNKEKSTEKIDGAVATIMALDRAIRCGNDTGESVYNQRGLLIL
;
A
#
# COMPACT_ATOMS: atom_id res chain seq x y z
N MET A 1 -15.88 15.49 -7.05
CA MET A 1 -15.28 14.36 -6.32
C MET A 1 -16.33 13.29 -6.11
N ASN A 2 -16.04 12.02 -6.43
CA ASN A 2 -17.03 10.93 -6.46
C ASN A 2 -16.97 10.02 -5.22
N TYR A 3 -16.64 10.56 -4.05
CA TYR A 3 -16.54 9.75 -2.83
C TYR A 3 -17.85 9.05 -2.48
N ASP A 4 -18.99 9.72 -2.65
CA ASP A 4 -20.31 9.12 -2.40
C ASP A 4 -20.62 7.96 -3.36
N VAL A 5 -20.19 8.10 -4.62
CA VAL A 5 -20.35 7.05 -5.64
C VAL A 5 -19.46 5.86 -5.30
N TRP A 6 -18.19 6.09 -4.95
CA TRP A 6 -17.27 5.02 -4.56
C TRP A 6 -17.68 4.33 -3.26
N LYS A 7 -18.26 5.07 -2.31
CA LYS A 7 -18.87 4.49 -1.12
C LYS A 7 -20.02 3.57 -1.48
N LYS A 8 -20.98 4.02 -2.31
CA LYS A 8 -22.11 3.20 -2.78
C LYS A 8 -21.67 1.97 -3.57
N GLN A 9 -20.55 2.07 -4.30
CA GLN A 9 -19.97 0.97 -5.07
C GLN A 9 -19.05 0.05 -4.25
N GLY A 10 -18.80 0.35 -2.97
CA GLY A 10 -17.94 -0.44 -2.10
C GLY A 10 -16.42 -0.27 -2.33
N PHE A 11 -16.00 0.70 -3.16
CA PHE A 11 -14.58 1.02 -3.37
C PHE A 11 -13.97 1.86 -2.27
N LEU A 12 -14.79 2.42 -1.38
CA LEU A 12 -14.35 3.23 -0.25
C LEU A 12 -15.18 2.89 0.99
N GLN A 13 -14.50 2.50 2.05
CA GLN A 13 -15.12 2.32 3.37
C GLN A 13 -14.98 3.62 4.16
N THR A 14 -16.05 4.01 4.86
CA THR A 14 -16.07 5.19 5.72
C THR A 14 -16.24 4.76 7.16
N THR A 15 -15.43 5.28 8.06
CA THR A 15 -15.68 5.19 9.50
C THR A 15 -16.75 6.19 9.92
N GLU A 16 -17.49 5.90 10.99
CA GLU A 16 -18.36 6.90 11.61
C GLU A 16 -17.54 7.96 12.35
N GLY A 17 -18.00 9.21 12.35
CA GLY A 17 -17.32 10.33 12.98
C GLY A 17 -16.20 10.97 12.15
N ASN A 18 -15.55 11.99 12.72
CA ASN A 18 -14.49 12.78 12.08
C ASN A 18 -13.07 12.33 12.47
N VAL A 19 -12.94 11.27 13.26
CA VAL A 19 -11.66 10.77 13.75
C VAL A 19 -11.42 9.38 13.18
N VAL A 20 -10.17 9.12 12.77
CA VAL A 20 -9.76 7.78 12.34
C VAL A 20 -9.81 6.85 13.54
N HIS A 21 -10.78 5.93 13.56
CA HIS A 21 -10.90 4.92 14.60
C HIS A 21 -9.90 3.79 14.34
N TYR A 22 -8.79 3.77 15.09
CA TYR A 22 -7.75 2.74 14.95
C TYR A 22 -8.28 1.32 15.12
N GLY A 23 -9.26 1.09 16.01
CA GLY A 23 -9.90 -0.22 16.17
C GLY A 23 -10.61 -0.73 14.91
N TYR A 24 -11.09 0.16 14.04
CA TYR A 24 -11.64 -0.25 12.73
C TYR A 24 -10.52 -0.75 11.80
N ILE A 25 -9.37 -0.07 11.80
CA ILE A 25 -8.21 -0.46 11.00
C ILE A 25 -7.64 -1.79 11.50
N GLU A 26 -7.53 -1.98 12.81
CA GLU A 26 -7.06 -3.23 13.43
C GLU A 26 -7.96 -4.41 13.07
N LYS A 27 -9.28 -4.26 13.24
CA LYS A 27 -10.25 -5.27 12.85
C LYS A 27 -10.19 -5.57 11.35
N PHE A 28 -10.02 -4.55 10.51
CA PHE A 28 -9.87 -4.73 9.08
C PHE A 28 -8.61 -5.53 8.72
N ILE A 29 -7.48 -5.28 9.40
CA ILE A 29 -6.24 -6.05 9.22
C ILE A 29 -6.43 -7.49 9.69
N GLU A 30 -7.13 -7.72 10.80
CA GLU A 30 -7.48 -9.06 11.27
C GLU A 30 -8.37 -9.83 10.27
N GLU A 31 -9.36 -9.16 9.69
CA GLU A 31 -10.18 -9.75 8.62
C GLU A 31 -9.34 -10.12 7.38
N LEU A 32 -8.36 -9.29 7.03
CA LEU A 32 -7.42 -9.59 5.96
C LEU A 32 -6.48 -10.76 6.31
N SER A 33 -6.09 -10.93 7.57
CA SER A 33 -5.20 -12.03 8.00
C SER A 33 -5.89 -13.39 7.91
N MET A 34 -7.21 -13.44 8.04
CA MET A 34 -8.01 -14.64 7.81
C MET A 34 -8.02 -15.06 6.33
N LYS A 35 -7.82 -14.11 5.40
CA LYS A 35 -7.84 -14.35 3.95
C LYS A 35 -6.45 -14.50 3.34
N TYR A 36 -5.46 -13.79 3.87
CA TYR A 36 -4.12 -13.69 3.33
C TYR A 36 -3.08 -14.02 4.39
N ASN A 37 -1.99 -14.67 3.98
CA ASN A 37 -0.81 -14.80 4.82
C ASN A 37 -0.04 -13.47 4.85
N ILE A 38 -0.44 -12.56 5.73
CA ILE A 38 0.19 -11.25 5.90
C ILE A 38 1.62 -11.47 6.42
N ARG A 39 2.61 -11.23 5.55
CA ARG A 39 4.03 -11.37 5.91
C ARG A 39 4.51 -10.19 6.75
N GLU A 40 4.24 -8.99 6.28
CA GLU A 40 4.66 -7.75 6.92
C GLU A 40 3.68 -6.61 6.61
N ILE A 41 3.60 -5.66 7.54
CA ILE A 41 2.80 -4.44 7.42
C ILE A 41 3.75 -3.24 7.51
N ALA A 42 3.97 -2.54 6.41
CA ALA A 42 4.74 -1.29 6.41
C ALA A 42 3.88 -0.11 6.88
N PHE A 43 4.44 0.75 7.73
CA PHE A 43 3.76 1.95 8.22
C PHE A 43 4.69 3.17 8.19
N ASP A 44 4.13 4.38 8.15
CA ASP A 44 4.92 5.61 8.27
C ASP A 44 5.40 5.80 9.71
N ARG A 45 6.72 5.80 9.93
CA ARG A 45 7.36 5.91 11.25
C ARG A 45 6.97 7.14 12.07
N TRP A 46 6.47 8.20 11.44
CA TRP A 46 6.04 9.42 12.13
C TRP A 46 4.58 9.36 12.61
N GLY A 47 3.86 8.28 12.30
CA GLY A 47 2.44 8.12 12.66
C GLY A 47 2.14 6.79 13.36
N ALA A 48 1.02 6.79 14.09
CA ALA A 48 0.33 5.58 14.57
C ALA A 48 1.11 4.62 15.49
N VAL A 49 1.99 5.15 16.36
CA VAL A 49 2.76 4.36 17.36
C VAL A 49 1.88 3.43 18.21
N GLN A 50 0.69 3.88 18.62
CA GLN A 50 -0.24 3.05 19.39
C GLN A 50 -0.78 1.88 18.56
N MET A 51 -1.14 2.12 17.30
CA MET A 51 -1.67 1.09 16.40
C MET A 51 -0.60 0.04 16.11
N THR A 52 0.66 0.43 15.97
CA THR A 52 1.74 -0.53 15.74
C THR A 52 1.97 -1.46 16.92
N GLN A 53 1.91 -0.95 18.15
CA GLN A 53 2.00 -1.80 19.36
C GLN A 53 0.85 -2.80 19.43
N ASN A 54 -0.37 -2.37 19.07
CA ASN A 54 -1.53 -3.24 19.06
C ASN A 54 -1.39 -4.35 17.99
N LEU A 55 -0.95 -4.00 16.78
CA LEU A 55 -0.71 -4.97 15.71
C LEU A 55 0.41 -5.96 16.04
N GLU A 56 1.49 -5.50 16.68
CA GLU A 56 2.55 -6.38 17.19
C GLU A 56 2.02 -7.33 18.27
N THR A 57 1.15 -6.86 19.16
CA THR A 57 0.49 -7.71 20.17
C THR A 57 -0.39 -8.78 19.55
N LEU A 58 -1.01 -8.50 18.40
CA LEU A 58 -1.77 -9.47 17.60
C LEU A 58 -0.88 -10.43 16.79
N GLY A 59 0.46 -10.30 16.89
CA GLY A 59 1.42 -11.18 16.24
C GLY A 59 1.80 -10.78 14.81
N PHE A 60 1.40 -9.58 14.34
CA PHE A 60 1.82 -9.09 13.03
C PHE A 60 3.26 -8.57 13.05
N SER A 61 4.00 -8.82 11.97
CA SER A 61 5.29 -8.16 11.74
C SER A 61 5.05 -6.77 11.15
N VAL A 62 5.33 -5.74 11.93
CA VAL A 62 5.09 -4.35 11.55
C VAL A 62 6.42 -3.64 11.35
N VAL A 63 6.61 -3.02 10.18
CA VAL A 63 7.91 -2.49 9.77
C VAL A 63 7.85 -0.98 9.55
N PRO A 64 8.66 -0.17 10.28
CA PRO A 64 8.68 1.26 10.07
C PRO A 64 9.29 1.60 8.71
N PHE A 65 8.58 2.44 7.96
CA PHE A 65 8.97 2.88 6.64
C PHE A 65 9.25 4.38 6.62
N GLY A 66 10.35 4.76 5.97
CA GLY A 66 10.73 6.15 5.86
C GLY A 66 10.09 6.87 4.67
N GLN A 67 9.56 8.07 4.90
CA GLN A 67 9.01 8.93 3.84
C GLN A 67 10.07 9.78 3.09
N GLY A 68 11.35 9.47 3.32
CA GLY A 68 12.50 10.17 2.73
C GLY A 68 12.88 9.62 1.35
N PHE A 69 13.69 10.36 0.60
CA PHE A 69 14.17 9.92 -0.72
C PHE A 69 14.91 8.59 -0.67
N LYS A 70 15.69 8.34 0.40
CA LYS A 70 16.44 7.09 0.60
C LYS A 70 15.53 5.85 0.52
N ASP A 71 14.39 5.90 1.19
CA ASP A 71 13.50 4.76 1.35
C ASP A 71 12.45 4.72 0.24
N MET A 72 11.93 5.87 -0.21
CA MET A 72 10.90 5.97 -1.25
C MET A 72 11.42 5.79 -2.68
N SER A 73 12.65 6.20 -2.98
CA SER A 73 13.14 6.25 -4.36
C SER A 73 13.24 4.88 -5.03
N PRO A 74 13.85 3.84 -4.41
CA PRO A 74 13.91 2.52 -5.02
C PRO A 74 12.54 1.93 -5.39
N PRO A 75 11.54 1.83 -4.48
CA PRO A 75 10.24 1.25 -4.82
C PRO A 75 9.43 2.14 -5.76
N THR A 76 9.58 3.47 -5.71
CA THR A 76 8.89 4.36 -6.67
C THR A 76 9.40 4.12 -8.09
N LYS A 77 10.72 3.97 -8.27
CA LYS A 77 11.31 3.65 -9.58
C LYS A 77 10.86 2.29 -10.08
N GLU A 78 10.82 1.29 -9.21
CA GLU A 78 10.34 -0.04 -9.60
C GLU A 78 8.86 -0.03 -9.96
N LEU A 79 8.02 0.71 -9.22
CA LEU A 79 6.61 0.86 -9.56
C LEU A 79 6.42 1.47 -10.95
N MET A 80 7.18 2.53 -11.27
CA MET A 80 7.15 3.14 -12.61
C MET A 80 7.56 2.14 -13.69
N LYS A 81 8.65 1.39 -13.47
CA LYS A 81 9.12 0.35 -14.40
C LYS A 81 8.07 -0.73 -14.61
N LEU A 82 7.53 -1.32 -13.54
CA LEU A 82 6.50 -2.36 -13.63
C LEU A 82 5.22 -1.85 -14.30
N THR A 83 4.88 -0.57 -14.11
CA THR A 83 3.75 0.06 -14.80
C THR A 83 3.99 0.12 -16.31
N LEU A 84 5.18 0.58 -16.74
CA LEU A 84 5.54 0.67 -18.16
C LEU A 84 5.67 -0.71 -18.83
N GLU A 85 6.07 -1.72 -18.07
CA GLU A 85 6.13 -3.11 -18.52
C GLU A 85 4.77 -3.82 -18.47
N GLU A 86 3.71 -3.14 -18.03
CA GLU A 86 2.36 -3.72 -17.84
C GLU A 86 2.33 -4.94 -16.88
N LYS A 87 3.24 -4.97 -15.90
CA LYS A 87 3.42 -6.09 -14.94
C LYS A 87 2.74 -5.88 -13.58
N ILE A 88 1.89 -4.86 -13.45
CA ILE A 88 1.17 -4.58 -12.20
C ILE A 88 -0.28 -5.04 -12.31
N ALA A 89 -0.65 -6.03 -11.49
CA ALA A 89 -2.04 -6.45 -11.32
C ALA A 89 -2.74 -5.64 -10.22
N HIS A 90 -3.19 -4.41 -10.53
CA HIS A 90 -3.88 -3.53 -9.57
C HIS A 90 -5.43 -3.57 -9.68
N GLY A 91 -5.97 -4.47 -10.49
CA GLY A 91 -7.42 -4.75 -10.59
C GLY A 91 -8.28 -3.60 -11.13
N GLY A 92 -7.69 -2.55 -11.71
CA GLY A 92 -8.44 -1.40 -12.22
C GLY A 92 -9.16 -0.58 -11.15
N HIS A 93 -8.73 -0.66 -9.87
CA HIS A 93 -9.41 0.00 -8.76
C HIS A 93 -9.55 1.52 -9.00
N PRO A 94 -10.78 2.08 -9.06
CA PRO A 94 -11.00 3.44 -9.53
C PRO A 94 -10.41 4.50 -8.60
N VAL A 95 -10.40 4.25 -7.28
CA VAL A 95 -9.77 5.14 -6.30
C VAL A 95 -8.25 5.16 -6.47
N LEU A 96 -7.63 4.00 -6.73
CA LEU A 96 -6.18 3.93 -6.90
C LEU A 96 -5.77 4.61 -8.21
N ARG A 97 -6.51 4.38 -9.30
CA ARG A 97 -6.32 5.08 -10.57
C ARG A 97 -6.37 6.59 -10.37
N TRP A 98 -7.43 7.08 -9.72
CA TRP A 98 -7.56 8.50 -9.42
C TRP A 98 -6.40 9.04 -8.57
N MET A 99 -5.95 8.32 -7.54
CA MET A 99 -4.78 8.71 -6.74
C MET A 99 -3.49 8.74 -7.55
N MET A 100 -3.31 7.82 -8.50
CA MET A 100 -2.18 7.83 -9.42
C MET A 100 -2.25 9.02 -10.40
N ASP A 101 -3.44 9.42 -10.84
CA ASP A 101 -3.62 10.61 -11.69
C ASP A 101 -3.28 11.92 -10.96
N ASN A 102 -3.37 11.93 -9.63
CA ASN A 102 -3.08 13.11 -8.80
C ASN A 102 -1.59 13.24 -8.41
N ILE A 103 -0.79 12.19 -8.59
CA ILE A 103 0.53 12.10 -7.97
C ILE A 103 1.53 13.07 -8.60
N TYR A 104 2.17 13.89 -7.77
CA TYR A 104 3.34 14.67 -8.17
C TYR A 104 4.63 13.97 -7.73
N ILE A 105 5.58 13.75 -8.65
CA ILE A 105 6.90 13.19 -8.33
C ILE A 105 7.92 14.31 -8.14
N ARG A 106 8.55 14.35 -6.98
CA ARG A 106 9.70 15.24 -6.71
C ARG A 106 10.99 14.48 -6.97
N THR A 107 11.93 15.15 -7.62
CA THR A 107 13.29 14.64 -7.85
C THR A 107 14.30 15.46 -7.04
N ASP A 108 15.28 14.81 -6.42
CA ASP A 108 16.40 15.47 -5.75
C ASP A 108 17.61 15.65 -6.69
N PRO A 109 18.66 16.41 -6.31
CA PRO A 109 19.86 16.58 -7.14
C PRO A 109 20.61 15.27 -7.46
N ALA A 110 20.44 14.23 -6.64
CA ALA A 110 21.04 12.91 -6.84
C ALA A 110 20.19 12.02 -7.76
N ARG A 111 19.11 12.55 -8.36
CA ARG A 111 18.15 11.82 -9.21
C ARG A 111 17.38 10.72 -8.47
N ASN A 112 17.21 10.87 -7.16
CA ASN A 112 16.22 10.11 -6.42
C ASN A 112 14.85 10.74 -6.63
N ILE A 113 13.81 9.91 -6.62
CA ILE A 113 12.44 10.34 -6.79
C ILE A 113 11.60 9.97 -5.57
N LYS A 114 10.54 10.72 -5.31
CA LYS A 114 9.49 10.31 -4.36
C LYS A 114 8.17 11.01 -4.64
N PRO A 115 7.04 10.43 -4.23
CA PRO A 115 5.76 11.13 -4.21
C PRO A 115 5.83 12.38 -3.34
N ASN A 116 5.20 13.46 -3.80
CA ASN A 116 5.10 14.72 -3.05
C ASN A 116 3.65 15.08 -2.80
N LYS A 117 3.20 14.83 -1.57
CA LYS A 117 1.83 15.09 -1.13
C LYS A 117 1.46 16.58 -1.17
N GLU A 118 2.39 17.48 -0.87
CA GLU A 118 2.13 18.93 -0.84
C GLU A 118 1.87 19.54 -2.21
N LYS A 119 2.47 18.95 -3.26
CA LYS A 119 2.30 19.40 -4.65
C LYS A 119 1.27 18.60 -5.43
N SER A 120 0.75 17.51 -4.86
CA SER A 120 -0.29 16.70 -5.50
C SER A 120 -1.60 17.47 -5.45
N THR A 121 -2.40 17.39 -6.51
CA THR A 121 -3.67 18.11 -6.61
C THR A 121 -4.68 17.64 -5.57
N GLU A 122 -4.61 16.35 -5.22
CA GLU A 122 -5.55 15.67 -4.33
C GLU A 122 -4.88 14.52 -3.56
N LYS A 123 -5.67 13.67 -2.89
CA LYS A 123 -5.19 12.52 -2.10
C LYS A 123 -4.38 11.54 -2.95
N ILE A 124 -3.32 11.02 -2.33
CA ILE A 124 -2.39 10.04 -2.92
C ILE A 124 -2.06 8.89 -1.96
N ASP A 125 -2.78 8.77 -0.84
CA ASP A 125 -2.44 7.85 0.25
C ASP A 125 -2.37 6.39 -0.22
N GLY A 126 -3.27 5.97 -1.12
CA GLY A 126 -3.23 4.64 -1.73
C GLY A 126 -2.03 4.42 -2.66
N ALA A 127 -1.58 5.46 -3.38
CA ALA A 127 -0.36 5.36 -4.19
C ALA A 127 0.89 5.23 -3.31
N VAL A 128 0.97 6.01 -2.22
CA VAL A 128 2.05 5.91 -1.24
C VAL A 128 2.06 4.54 -0.56
N ALA A 129 0.89 4.05 -0.14
CA ALA A 129 0.75 2.71 0.45
C ALA A 129 1.19 1.62 -0.53
N THR A 130 0.87 1.75 -1.83
CA THR A 130 1.30 0.82 -2.87
C THR A 130 2.84 0.79 -3.00
N ILE A 131 3.49 1.96 -2.96
CA ILE A 131 4.95 2.08 -3.01
C ILE A 131 5.60 1.42 -1.78
N MET A 132 5.04 1.65 -0.58
CA MET A 132 5.52 1.03 0.65
C MET A 132 5.36 -0.50 0.62
N ALA A 133 4.21 -0.99 0.16
CA ALA A 133 3.95 -2.42 -0.01
C ALA A 133 4.92 -3.06 -1.01
N LEU A 134 5.20 -2.38 -2.13
CA LEU A 134 6.15 -2.85 -3.13
C LEU A 134 7.58 -2.93 -2.57
N ASP A 135 8.02 -1.97 -1.75
CA ASP A 135 9.33 -2.08 -1.09
C ASP A 135 9.45 -3.34 -0.24
N ARG A 136 8.43 -3.62 0.59
CA ARG A 136 8.43 -4.85 1.41
C ARG A 136 8.41 -6.09 0.53
N ALA A 137 7.62 -6.11 -0.53
CA ALA A 137 7.61 -7.21 -1.48
C ALA A 137 8.98 -7.43 -2.14
N ILE A 138 9.72 -6.38 -2.49
CA ILE A 138 11.06 -6.49 -3.08
C ILE A 138 12.10 -6.96 -2.06
N ARG A 139 12.03 -6.48 -0.81
CA ARG A 139 13.02 -6.82 0.23
C ARG A 139 12.83 -8.22 0.80
N CYS A 140 11.57 -8.65 0.87
CA CYS A 140 11.18 -9.92 1.47
C CYS A 140 10.92 -11.00 0.41
N GLY A 141 10.78 -10.61 -0.85
CA GLY A 141 10.52 -11.48 -1.99
C GLY A 141 11.74 -11.64 -2.87
N ASN A 142 12.54 -12.66 -2.56
CA ASN A 142 13.30 -13.40 -3.57
C ASN A 142 13.47 -14.87 -3.18
N ASP A 143 12.53 -15.42 -2.40
CA ASP A 143 12.35 -16.87 -2.37
C ASP A 143 11.79 -17.28 -3.73
N THR A 144 12.67 -17.75 -4.61
CA THR A 144 12.34 -18.44 -5.86
C THR A 144 11.69 -19.80 -5.58
N GLY A 145 10.82 -19.87 -4.57
CA GLY A 145 9.93 -21.00 -4.36
C GLY A 145 8.94 -21.01 -5.51
N GLU A 146 8.81 -22.17 -6.16
CA GLU A 146 7.84 -22.39 -7.23
C GLU A 146 6.47 -21.81 -6.84
N SER A 147 5.81 -21.18 -7.81
CA SER A 147 4.45 -20.69 -7.61
C SER A 147 3.58 -21.80 -7.01
N VAL A 148 2.78 -21.49 -5.99
CA VAL A 148 1.81 -22.45 -5.44
C VAL A 148 0.87 -22.96 -6.54
N TYR A 149 0.66 -22.19 -7.62
CA TYR A 149 -0.07 -22.65 -8.80
C TYR A 149 0.67 -23.73 -9.60
N ASN A 150 2.00 -23.75 -9.58
CA ASN A 150 2.79 -24.82 -10.21
C ASN A 150 2.69 -26.13 -9.42
N GLN A 151 2.54 -26.06 -8.09
CA GLN A 151 2.43 -27.26 -7.24
C GLN A 151 0.99 -27.74 -7.07
N ARG A 152 0.07 -26.82 -6.74
CA ARG A 152 -1.34 -27.10 -6.44
C ARG A 152 -2.24 -27.08 -7.67
N GLY A 153 -1.81 -26.48 -8.78
CA GLY A 153 -2.66 -26.17 -9.93
C GLY A 153 -3.58 -24.95 -9.68
N LEU A 154 -4.32 -24.57 -10.73
CA LEU A 154 -5.37 -23.54 -10.64
C LEU A 154 -6.59 -24.12 -9.92
N LEU A 155 -7.08 -23.44 -8.88
CA LEU A 155 -8.40 -23.72 -8.33
C LEU A 155 -9.43 -22.95 -9.15
N ILE A 156 -10.33 -23.69 -9.79
CA ILE A 156 -11.53 -23.13 -10.40
C ILE A 156 -12.64 -23.27 -9.37
N LEU A 157 -13.21 -22.13 -8.96
CA LEU A 157 -14.36 -22.02 -8.08
C LEU A 157 -15.64 -21.91 -8.90
#